data_AF-A0A2V2YX67-F1
#
_entry.id   AF-A0A2V2YX67-F1
#
_cell.length_a   1.000
_cell.length_b   1.000
_cell.length_c   1.000
_cell.angle_alpha   90.00
_cell.angle_beta   90.00
_cell.angle_gamma   90.00
#
_symmetry.space_group_name_H-M   'P 1'
#
loop_
_entity.id
_entity.type
_entity.pdbx_description
1 polymer ?
#
loop_
_entity_poly.entity_id
_entity_poly.type
_entity_poly.pdbx_seq_one_letter_code
_entity_poly.pdbx_strand_id
1 'polypeptide(L)' 'MKARALLELVVDTANPVEEIQACIATISLQHGPKQLQILKDIEMWLSETIIEMEIKQSSLEKPTNQDMKS' A
#
# COMPACT_ATOMS: atom_id res chain seq x y z
N MET A 1 19.69 7.15 -25.01
CA MET A 1 18.61 6.40 -24.32
C MET A 1 18.98 6.28 -22.84
N LYS A 2 18.07 6.54 -21.90
CA LYS A 2 18.30 6.15 -20.49
C LYS A 2 18.15 4.64 -20.41
N ALA A 3 19.17 3.93 -19.94
CA ALA A 3 19.06 2.51 -19.63
C ALA A 3 17.94 2.31 -18.61
N ARG A 4 16.98 1.44 -18.92
CA ARG A 4 15.91 1.07 -18.01
C ARG A 4 16.46 -0.08 -17.16
N ALA A 5 16.59 0.12 -15.85
CA ALA A 5 16.91 -0.95 -14.93
C ALA A 5 15.62 -1.72 -14.62
N LEU A 6 15.66 -3.05 -14.75
CA LEU A 6 14.58 -3.94 -14.34
C LEU A 6 14.94 -4.51 -12.97
N LEU A 7 14.02 -4.43 -12.00
CA LEU A 7 14.12 -5.08 -10.71
C LEU A 7 13.07 -6.19 -10.67
N GLU A 8 13.51 -7.44 -10.50
CA GLU A 8 12.64 -8.61 -10.30
C GLU A 8 12.71 -9.03 -8.83
N LEU A 9 11.56 -9.26 -8.21
CA LEU A 9 11.42 -9.68 -6.82
C LEU A 9 10.61 -10.98 -6.78
N VAL A 10 11.15 -12.00 -6.10
CA VAL A 10 10.45 -13.25 -5.81
C VAL A 10 10.04 -13.20 -4.34
N VAL A 11 8.74 -13.33 -4.08
CA VAL A 11 8.14 -13.08 -2.76
C VAL A 11 7.23 -14.24 -2.34
N ASP A 12 7.20 -14.57 -1.05
CA ASP A 12 6.28 -15.55 -0.46
C ASP A 12 4.89 -14.94 -0.20
N THR A 13 3.91 -15.34 -1.00
CA THR A 13 2.54 -14.84 -0.87
C THR A 13 1.80 -15.34 0.37
N ALA A 14 2.36 -16.32 1.09
CA ALA A 14 1.80 -16.76 2.37
C ALA A 14 2.03 -15.74 3.50
N ASN A 15 3.04 -14.87 3.37
CA ASN A 15 3.45 -13.89 4.38
C ASN A 15 3.50 -12.47 3.77
N PRO A 16 2.35 -11.90 3.36
CA PRO A 16 2.32 -10.72 2.50
C PRO A 16 2.87 -9.45 3.16
N VAL A 17 2.83 -9.33 4.49
CA VAL A 17 3.32 -8.14 5.20
C VAL A 17 4.84 -8.10 5.18
N GLU A 18 5.48 -9.20 5.52
CA GLU A 18 6.93 -9.38 5.51
C GLU A 18 7.49 -9.14 4.10
N GLU A 19 6.79 -9.58 3.07
CA GLU A 19 7.21 -9.37 1.69
C GLU A 19 7.12 -7.92 1.23
N ILE A 20 6.04 -7.21 1.60
CA ILE A 20 5.91 -5.77 1.32
C ILE A 20 7.04 -5.00 2.01
N GLN A 21 7.38 -5.37 3.25
CA GLN A 21 8.51 -4.78 3.98
C GLN A 21 9.84 -5.02 3.25
N ALA A 22 10.09 -6.24 2.78
CA ALA A 22 11.30 -6.59 2.03
C ALA A 22 11.39 -5.79 0.71
N CYS A 23 10.27 -5.62 0.00
CA CYS A 23 10.19 -4.81 -1.21
C CYS A 23 10.55 -3.34 -0.95
N ILE A 24 9.92 -2.72 0.07
CA ILE A 24 10.16 -1.31 0.44
C ILE A 24 11.62 -1.11 0.85
N ALA A 25 12.18 -2.02 1.65
CA ALA A 25 13.58 -1.97 2.07
C ALA A 25 14.53 -2.03 0.85
N THR A 26 14.29 -2.95 -0.08
CA THR A 26 15.12 -3.13 -1.27
C THR A 26 15.11 -1.89 -2.16
N ILE A 27 13.92 -1.35 -2.47
CA ILE A 27 13.78 -0.14 -3.28
C ILE A 27 14.49 1.04 -2.61
N SER A 28 14.30 1.19 -1.30
CA SER A 28 14.85 2.30 -0.51
C SER A 28 16.39 2.29 -0.50
N LEU A 29 17.02 1.13 -0.37
CA LEU A 29 18.48 1.01 -0.31
C LEU A 29 19.17 1.25 -1.67
N GLN A 30 18.50 0.93 -2.78
CA GLN A 30 19.09 1.06 -4.12
C GLN A 30 19.18 2.50 -4.64
N HIS A 31 18.51 3.46 -3.99
CA HIS A 31 18.32 4.82 -4.52
C HIS A 31 19.14 5.89 -3.78
N GLY A 32 20.04 5.48 -2.89
CA GLY A 32 21.05 6.34 -2.25
C GLY A 32 20.46 7.64 -1.67
N PRO A 33 20.87 8.83 -2.16
CA PRO A 33 20.39 10.12 -1.62
C PRO A 33 18.87 10.33 -1.66
N LYS A 34 18.14 9.60 -2.51
CA LYS A 34 16.68 9.72 -2.64
C LYS A 34 15.89 8.83 -1.68
N GLN A 35 16.57 7.98 -0.91
CA GLN A 35 15.95 7.01 -0.01
C GLN A 35 14.91 7.63 0.92
N LEU A 36 15.27 8.75 1.59
CA LEU A 36 14.36 9.41 2.52
C LEU A 36 13.11 9.96 1.84
N GLN A 37 13.24 10.51 0.62
CA GLN A 37 12.09 11.02 -0.12
C GLN A 37 11.17 9.88 -0.55
N ILE A 38 11.74 8.78 -1.06
CA ILE A 38 10.97 7.59 -1.45
C ILE A 38 10.17 7.04 -0.26
N LEU A 39 10.79 6.97 0.92
CA LEU A 39 10.11 6.49 2.12
C LEU A 39 8.94 7.40 2.52
N LYS A 40 9.11 8.72 2.44
CA LYS A 40 8.02 9.69 2.71
C LYS A 40 6.88 9.58 1.70
N ASP A 41 7.20 9.39 0.43
CA ASP A 41 6.18 9.23 -0.62
C ASP A 41 5.38 7.93 -0.40
N ILE A 42 6.05 6.85 0.01
CA ILE A 42 5.41 5.57 0.38
C ILE A 42 4.53 5.73 1.62
N GLU A 43 5.03 6.39 2.68
CA GLU A 43 4.29 6.65 3.91
C GLU A 43 2.98 7.41 3.63
N MET A 44 3.05 8.46 2.81
CA MET A 44 1.89 9.26 2.42
C MET A 44 0.86 8.41 1.66
N TRP A 45 1.30 7.66 0.65
CA TRP A 45 0.42 6.78 -0.12
C TRP A 45 -0.24 5.70 0.74
N LEU A 46 0.49 5.09 1.67
CA LEU A 46 -0.06 4.09 2.60
C LEU A 46 -1.11 4.72 3.52
N SER A 47 -0.85 5.92 4.03
CA SER A 47 -1.80 6.64 4.90
C SER A 47 -3.11 6.95 4.17
N GLU A 48 -3.03 7.45 2.93
CA GLU A 48 -4.20 7.69 2.08
C GLU A 48 -4.98 6.39 1.81
N THR A 49 -4.27 5.31 1.50
CA THR A 49 -4.86 3.99 1.23
C THR A 49 -5.61 3.45 2.46
N ILE A 50 -5.04 3.61 3.66
CA ILE A 50 -5.68 3.20 4.91
C ILE A 50 -6.99 3.97 5.11
N ILE A 51 -6.97 5.30 4.96
CA ILE A 51 -8.17 6.15 5.11
C ILE A 51 -9.26 5.69 4.13
N GLU A 52 -8.92 5.44 2.87
CA GLU A 52 -9.88 4.94 1.89
C GLU A 52 -10.49 3.59 2.27
N MET A 53 -9.69 2.68 2.82
CA MET A 53 -10.16 1.37 3.26
C MET A 53 -11.08 1.47 4.48
N GLU A 54 -10.76 2.34 5.44
CA GLU A 54 -11.61 2.62 6.60
C GLU A 54 -12.97 3.20 6.17
N ILE A 55 -12.99 4.11 5.19
CA ILE A 55 -14.22 4.66 4.60
C ILE A 55 -15.04 3.54 3.93
N LYS A 56 -14.39 2.69 3.13
CA LYS A 56 -15.06 1.56 2.46
C LYS A 56 -15.65 0.59 3.48
N GLN A 57 -14.90 0.24 4.52
CA GLN A 57 -15.35 -0.68 5.56
C GLN A 57 -16.54 -0.12 6.35
N SER A 58 -16.47 1.15 6.78
CA SER A 58 -17.58 1.81 7.49
C SER A 58 -18.84 1.99 6.64
N SER A 59 -18.71 2.07 5.31
CA SER A 59 -19.86 2.11 4.38
C SER A 59 -20.55 0.76 4.21
N LEU A 60 -19.82 -0.35 4.37
CA LEU A 60 -20.35 -1.72 4.29
C LEU A 60 -21.06 -2.15 5.58
N GLU A 61 -20.73 -1.51 6.71
CA GLU A 61 -21.30 -1.81 8.03
C GLU A 61 -22.63 -1.07 8.32
N LYS A 62 -23.12 -0.20 7.42
CA LYS A 62 -24.43 0.44 7.61
C LYS A 62 -25.55 -0.57 7.29
N PRO A 63 -26.37 -1.00 8.27
CA PRO A 63 -27.46 -1.91 7.99
C PRO A 63 -28.50 -1.20 7.12
N THR A 64 -28.86 -1.88 6.02
CA THR A 64 -30.03 -1.56 5.21
C THR A 64 -31.28 -1.77 6.07
N ASN A 65 -31.69 -0.75 6.81
CA ASN A 65 -32.98 -0.74 7.50
C ASN A 65 -33.69 0.56 7.19
N GLN A 66 -34.58 0.51 6.19
CA GLN A 66 -35.91 1.10 6.25
C GLN A 66 -36.78 0.55 5.10
N ASP A 67 -36.99 -0.77 5.10
CA ASP A 67 -38.32 -1.31 4.78
C ASP A 67 -39.16 -1.25 6.06
N MET A 68 -39.75 -0.08 6.31
CA MET A 68 -40.90 0.05 7.22
C MET A 68 -42.02 0.73 6.45
N LYS A 69 -42.58 -0.04 5.50
CA LYS A 69 -43.98 0.10 5.07
C LYS A 69 -44.78 -1.01 5.75
N SER A 70 -45.59 -0.65 6.73
CA SER A 70 -46.93 -1.23 6.99
C SER A 70 -47.61 -0.39 8.05
#